data_AF-A0A9E2XHN8-F1
#
_entry.id   AF-A0A9E2XHN8-F1
#
_cell.length_a   1.000
_cell.length_b   1.000
_cell.length_c   1.000
_cell.angle_alpha   90.00
_cell.angle_beta   90.00
_cell.angle_gamma   90.00
#
_symmetry.space_group_name_H-M   'P 1'
#
loop_
_entity.id
_entity.type
_entity.pdbx_description
1 polymer ?
#
loop_
_entity_poly.entity_id
_entity_poly.type
_entity_poly.pdbx_seq_one_letter_code
_entity_poly.pdbx_strand_id
1 'polypeptide(L)'
;MLGAPPVLPWAYRAVLVLLWGLTIWNTLACRGLFWDGSSFLVNILDLGRFHDFYVARAHVDWLTQAPVLLLSRMGLGDTHLLSMVYSATLFALPTGLYHLALARLRHDALLLGFGIAIVAVVYLPTWFFIVGEYNLAFAAVTAAVAIALTLRPRPVGDAAAICLLGVVSVRSYEAMLYLGPLVAAVLVWRLRRIEDRMARFLLAIGALGFLAGAVVGGATVVEYWTHPHFVKVRSTALDFWQNLQFAIPVAALAACALISLARPRWLQGRGPVFTMGLAMAALALTPWYRLLDPDSILYPPAQYLARQAAGVLLAAMLLAMWIHVAWRGRVRPLATLALPAVSRRLVLTMTVLMLAAAVPDLALTQLWWDYLERMRALVDSREGIVRGRTLPLLDWPDKLFAQEWSLPAMSAIVS
;
A
#
# COMPACT_ATOMS: atom_id res chain seq x y z
N MET A 1 23.34 29.08 2.33
CA MET A 1 23.05 27.64 2.31
C MET A 1 22.28 27.29 3.59
N LEU A 2 20.95 27.17 3.53
CA LEU A 2 20.17 26.69 4.68
C LEU A 2 20.30 25.17 4.72
N GLY A 3 21.03 24.63 5.69
CA GLY A 3 21.14 23.20 5.92
C GLY A 3 19.76 22.56 6.10
N ALA A 4 19.60 21.32 5.66
CA ALA A 4 18.34 20.59 5.84
C ALA A 4 17.97 20.57 7.34
N PRO A 5 16.70 20.82 7.70
CA PRO A 5 16.29 20.84 9.11
C PRO A 5 16.58 19.48 9.76
N PRO A 6 17.07 19.44 11.02
CA PRO A 6 17.46 18.18 11.65
C PRO A 6 16.25 17.26 11.78
N VAL A 7 16.38 16.04 11.25
CA VAL A 7 15.36 15.00 11.28
C VAL A 7 15.27 14.40 12.69
N LEU A 8 14.06 14.01 13.10
CA LEU A 8 13.79 13.25 14.32
C LEU A 8 14.16 11.78 14.09
N PRO A 9 15.32 11.26 14.54
CA PRO A 9 15.77 9.92 14.15
C PRO A 9 14.85 8.82 14.70
N TRP A 10 14.14 9.11 15.79
CA TRP A 10 13.18 8.21 16.41
C TRP A 10 11.91 8.02 15.56
N ALA A 11 11.47 9.03 14.80
CA ALA A 11 10.23 8.96 14.03
C ALA A 11 10.33 7.89 12.94
N TYR A 12 11.44 7.89 12.20
CA TYR A 12 11.77 6.85 11.24
C TYR A 12 11.79 5.46 11.87
N ARG A 13 12.47 5.30 13.02
CA ARG A 13 12.58 4.00 13.69
C ARG A 13 11.23 3.49 14.21
N ALA A 14 10.43 4.36 14.83
CA ALA A 14 9.11 4.01 15.35
C ALA A 14 8.17 3.53 14.23
N VAL A 15 8.17 4.25 13.11
CA VAL A 15 7.42 3.87 11.90
C VAL A 15 7.85 2.51 11.38
N LEU A 16 9.15 2.22 11.32
CA LEU A 16 9.64 0.92 10.86
C LEU A 16 9.29 -0.22 11.80
N VAL A 17 9.45 -0.02 13.11
CA VAL A 17 9.09 -1.02 14.11
C VAL A 17 7.61 -1.35 14.00
N LEU A 18 6.75 -0.33 13.88
CA LEU A 18 5.33 -0.53 13.68
C LEU A 18 5.04 -1.29 12.37
N LEU A 19 5.61 -0.84 11.25
CA LEU A 19 5.33 -1.42 9.92
C LEU A 19 5.72 -2.90 9.83
N TRP A 20 6.89 -3.25 10.37
CA TRP A 20 7.35 -4.64 10.43
C TRP A 20 6.59 -5.45 11.49
N GLY A 21 6.26 -4.85 12.63
CA GLY A 21 5.43 -5.50 13.65
C GLY A 21 4.06 -5.88 13.11
N LEU A 22 3.38 -4.97 12.41
CA LEU A 22 2.11 -5.24 11.74
C LEU A 22 2.28 -6.27 10.59
N THR A 23 3.38 -6.22 9.84
CA THR A 23 3.69 -7.23 8.81
C THR A 23 3.78 -8.63 9.41
N ILE A 24 4.48 -8.78 10.54
CA ILE A 24 4.58 -10.06 11.27
C ILE A 24 3.20 -10.47 11.78
N TRP A 25 2.46 -9.57 12.41
CA TRP A 25 1.12 -9.86 12.92
C TRP A 25 0.16 -10.35 11.82
N ASN A 26 0.10 -9.64 10.70
CA ASN A 26 -0.75 -9.99 9.55
C ASN A 26 -0.30 -11.28 8.85
N THR A 27 1.01 -11.58 8.89
CA THR A 27 1.57 -12.84 8.40
C THR A 27 1.08 -14.02 9.24
N LEU A 28 1.19 -13.92 10.56
CA LEU A 28 0.74 -14.94 11.49
C LEU A 28 -0.78 -15.15 11.37
N ALA A 29 -1.53 -14.07 11.18
CA ALA A 29 -2.98 -14.11 10.97
C ALA A 29 -3.39 -14.69 9.60
N CYS A 30 -2.44 -15.12 8.75
CA CYS A 30 -2.69 -15.60 7.39
C CYS A 30 -3.60 -14.65 6.57
N ARG A 31 -3.44 -13.34 6.77
CA ARG A 31 -4.33 -12.32 6.16
C ARG A 31 -4.23 -12.28 4.63
N GLY A 32 -3.17 -12.87 4.06
CA GLY A 32 -3.05 -13.12 2.63
C GLY A 32 -4.12 -14.06 2.06
N LEU A 33 -4.86 -14.81 2.89
CA LEU A 33 -5.97 -15.66 2.46
C LEU A 33 -7.28 -14.90 2.27
N PHE A 34 -7.36 -13.65 2.73
CA PHE A 34 -8.58 -12.85 2.64
C PHE A 34 -9.02 -12.72 1.17
N TRP A 35 -10.32 -12.95 0.97
CA TRP A 35 -11.00 -12.82 -0.32
C TRP A 35 -10.37 -13.74 -1.39
N ASP A 36 -9.90 -13.20 -2.53
CA ASP A 36 -9.31 -13.99 -3.62
C ASP A 36 -8.03 -14.75 -3.20
N GLY A 37 -7.39 -14.33 -2.11
CA GLY A 37 -6.11 -14.89 -1.66
C GLY A 37 -6.13 -16.39 -1.36
N SER A 38 -7.21 -16.89 -0.75
CA SER A 38 -7.40 -18.33 -0.53
C SER A 38 -7.50 -19.11 -1.84
N SER A 39 -8.26 -18.60 -2.80
CA SER A 39 -8.39 -19.21 -4.13
C SER A 39 -7.06 -19.19 -4.87
N PHE A 40 -6.28 -18.12 -4.72
CA PHE A 40 -4.96 -18.01 -5.34
C PHE A 40 -4.04 -19.09 -4.79
N LEU A 41 -3.96 -19.24 -3.46
CA LEU A 41 -3.12 -20.25 -2.84
C LEU A 41 -3.50 -21.68 -3.26
N VAL A 42 -4.80 -22.03 -3.25
CA VAL A 42 -5.24 -23.37 -3.70
C VAL A 42 -4.79 -23.65 -5.13
N ASN A 43 -5.02 -22.72 -6.07
CA ASN A 43 -4.64 -22.92 -7.48
C ASN A 43 -3.12 -23.08 -7.66
N ILE A 44 -2.31 -22.34 -6.89
CA ILE A 44 -0.84 -22.45 -6.94
C ILE A 44 -0.40 -23.84 -6.47
N LEU A 45 -1.00 -24.35 -5.39
CA LEU A 45 -0.68 -25.66 -4.82
C LEU A 45 -1.16 -26.81 -5.72
N ASP A 46 -2.37 -26.71 -6.28
CA ASP A 46 -2.94 -27.70 -7.19
C ASP A 46 -2.15 -27.80 -8.50
N LEU A 47 -1.80 -26.66 -9.10
CA LEU A 47 -1.09 -26.63 -10.38
C LEU A 47 0.42 -26.90 -10.26
N GLY A 48 1.03 -26.71 -9.09
CA GLY A 48 2.48 -26.87 -8.87
C GLY A 48 3.37 -25.89 -9.68
N ARG A 49 2.76 -24.81 -10.18
CA ARG A 49 3.40 -23.77 -11.01
C ARG A 49 2.79 -22.40 -10.73
N PHE A 50 3.44 -21.36 -11.24
CA PHE A 50 2.88 -20.01 -11.22
C PHE A 50 1.50 -20.00 -11.88
N HIS A 51 0.59 -19.28 -11.26
CA HIS A 51 -0.76 -19.10 -11.77
C HIS A 51 -1.05 -17.61 -11.94
N ASP A 52 -1.17 -17.20 -13.20
CA ASP A 52 -1.47 -15.83 -13.58
C ASP A 52 -2.98 -15.67 -13.76
N PHE A 53 -3.64 -14.98 -12.82
CA PHE A 53 -5.07 -14.68 -12.93
C PHE A 53 -5.34 -13.62 -13.99
N TYR A 54 -4.41 -12.65 -14.09
CA TYR A 54 -4.41 -11.62 -15.12
C TYR A 54 -3.00 -11.53 -15.67
N VAL A 55 -2.80 -11.92 -16.94
CA VAL A 55 -1.46 -11.92 -17.54
C VAL A 55 -0.83 -10.53 -17.45
N ALA A 56 -1.62 -9.45 -17.50
CA ALA A 56 -1.14 -8.07 -17.33
C ALA A 56 -0.49 -7.76 -15.97
N ARG A 57 -0.61 -8.65 -14.97
CA ARG A 57 -0.14 -8.47 -13.59
C ARG A 57 0.87 -9.53 -13.12
N ALA A 58 1.28 -10.40 -14.05
CA ALA A 58 2.09 -11.59 -13.80
C ALA A 58 3.40 -11.34 -13.05
N HIS A 59 4.08 -10.19 -13.23
CA HIS A 59 5.38 -9.98 -12.57
C HIS A 59 5.25 -9.87 -11.05
N VAL A 60 4.16 -9.27 -10.57
CA VAL A 60 3.89 -9.15 -9.13
C VAL A 60 3.53 -10.52 -8.57
N ASP A 61 2.66 -11.25 -9.27
CA ASP A 61 2.24 -12.61 -8.91
C ASP A 61 3.44 -13.57 -8.80
N TRP A 62 4.37 -13.53 -9.76
CA TRP A 62 5.54 -14.41 -9.69
C TRP A 62 6.41 -14.15 -8.46
N LEU A 63 6.59 -12.89 -8.08
CA LEU A 63 7.36 -12.54 -6.88
C LEU A 63 6.68 -13.02 -5.60
N THR A 64 5.35 -12.95 -5.54
CA THR A 64 4.58 -13.29 -4.34
C THR A 64 4.34 -14.79 -4.20
N GLN A 65 4.27 -15.52 -5.32
CA GLN A 65 4.04 -16.98 -5.35
C GLN A 65 5.33 -17.80 -5.24
N ALA A 66 6.48 -17.26 -5.67
CA ALA A 66 7.75 -18.00 -5.76
C ALA A 66 8.16 -18.70 -4.44
N PRO A 67 8.10 -18.06 -3.27
CA PRO A 67 8.48 -18.72 -2.01
C PRO A 67 7.59 -19.93 -1.65
N VAL A 68 6.28 -19.82 -1.90
CA VAL A 68 5.31 -20.90 -1.65
C VAL A 68 5.60 -22.10 -2.55
N LEU A 69 5.80 -21.85 -3.85
CA LEU A 69 6.10 -22.89 -4.83
C LEU A 69 7.42 -23.60 -4.53
N LEU A 70 8.44 -22.86 -4.08
CA LEU A 70 9.73 -23.44 -3.70
C LEU A 70 9.58 -24.41 -2.52
N LEU A 71 8.86 -24.01 -1.47
CA LEU A 71 8.65 -24.84 -0.28
C LEU A 71 7.77 -26.05 -0.57
N SER A 72 6.69 -25.87 -1.34
CA SER A 72 5.84 -26.99 -1.77
C SER A 72 6.64 -28.03 -2.56
N ARG A 73 7.52 -27.59 -3.48
CA ARG A 73 8.44 -28.49 -4.22
C ARG A 73 9.48 -29.18 -3.34
N MET A 74 9.83 -28.57 -2.20
CA MET A 74 10.69 -29.20 -1.18
C MET A 74 9.93 -30.22 -0.32
N GLY A 75 8.66 -30.49 -0.61
CA GLY A 75 7.84 -31.48 0.08
C GLY A 75 7.09 -30.92 1.29
N LEU A 76 7.03 -29.60 1.48
CA LEU A 76 6.23 -29.02 2.55
C LEU A 76 4.74 -29.14 2.22
N GLY A 77 4.02 -29.98 2.97
CA GLY A 77 2.58 -30.20 2.83
C GLY A 77 1.71 -29.48 3.86
N ASP A 78 2.31 -28.78 4.83
CA ASP A 78 1.57 -28.02 5.86
C ASP A 78 0.96 -26.75 5.23
N THR A 79 -0.35 -26.79 4.99
CA THR A 79 -1.15 -25.70 4.39
C THR A 79 -1.16 -24.44 5.25
N HIS A 80 -1.09 -24.57 6.57
CA HIS A 80 -1.02 -23.44 7.49
C HIS A 80 0.33 -22.73 7.37
N LEU A 81 1.44 -23.48 7.37
CA LEU A 81 2.78 -22.90 7.16
C LEU A 81 2.90 -22.26 5.77
N LEU A 82 2.37 -22.91 4.72
CA LEU A 82 2.33 -22.35 3.37
C LEU A 82 1.49 -21.05 3.31
N SER A 83 0.39 -20.98 4.05
CA SER A 83 -0.45 -19.78 4.17
C SER A 83 0.27 -18.63 4.87
N MET A 84 1.04 -18.93 5.91
CA MET A 84 1.91 -17.95 6.56
C MET A 84 2.99 -17.46 5.60
N VAL A 85 3.67 -18.34 4.85
CA VAL A 85 4.69 -17.95 3.88
C VAL A 85 4.11 -17.10 2.75
N TYR A 86 2.92 -17.47 2.26
CA TYR A 86 2.20 -16.70 1.25
C TYR A 86 1.89 -15.28 1.76
N SER A 87 1.31 -15.18 2.95
CA SER A 87 1.02 -13.90 3.61
C SER A 87 2.30 -13.09 3.86
N ALA A 88 3.36 -13.75 4.33
CA ALA A 88 4.67 -13.13 4.57
C ALA A 88 5.19 -12.45 3.32
N THR A 89 5.12 -13.14 2.18
CA THR A 89 5.64 -12.61 0.91
C THR A 89 4.80 -11.42 0.43
N LEU A 90 3.47 -11.52 0.54
CA LEU A 90 2.54 -10.45 0.20
C LEU A 90 2.74 -9.18 1.02
N PHE A 91 3.04 -9.27 2.32
CA PHE A 91 3.27 -8.10 3.17
C PHE A 91 4.72 -7.62 3.17
N ALA A 92 5.71 -8.54 3.21
CA ALA A 92 7.11 -8.19 3.40
C ALA A 92 7.71 -7.47 2.19
N LEU A 93 7.29 -7.82 0.96
CA LEU A 93 7.78 -7.14 -0.25
C LEU A 93 7.41 -5.65 -0.28
N PRO A 94 6.12 -5.25 -0.23
CA PRO A 94 5.75 -3.83 -0.17
C PRO A 94 6.30 -3.14 1.09
N THR A 95 6.28 -3.79 2.26
CA THR A 95 6.87 -3.23 3.48
C THR A 95 8.37 -2.96 3.34
N GLY A 96 9.12 -3.88 2.70
CA GLY A 96 10.54 -3.70 2.40
C GLY A 96 10.82 -2.53 1.46
N LEU A 97 9.97 -2.32 0.46
CA LEU A 97 10.08 -1.19 -0.46
C LEU A 97 9.71 0.15 0.21
N TYR A 98 8.69 0.18 1.06
CA TYR A 98 8.40 1.36 1.88
C TYR A 98 9.50 1.64 2.90
N HIS A 99 10.09 0.62 3.52
CA HIS A 99 11.27 0.77 4.37
C HIS A 99 12.42 1.38 3.57
N LEU A 100 12.72 0.85 2.38
CA LEU A 100 13.73 1.43 1.49
C LEU A 100 13.44 2.91 1.19
N ALA A 101 12.20 3.24 0.82
CA ALA A 101 11.79 4.62 0.57
C ALA A 101 12.02 5.51 1.81
N LEU A 102 11.52 5.13 2.98
CA LEU A 102 11.71 5.88 4.22
C LEU A 102 13.20 6.04 4.58
N ALA A 103 14.00 5.00 4.36
CA ALA A 103 15.44 5.01 4.62
C ALA A 103 16.17 6.03 3.72
N ARG A 104 15.69 6.23 2.47
CA ARG A 104 16.18 7.28 1.58
C ARG A 104 15.77 8.68 2.04
N LEU A 105 14.53 8.82 2.51
CA LEU A 105 13.93 10.12 2.84
C LEU A 105 14.32 10.62 4.24
N ARG A 106 14.87 9.75 5.11
CA ARG A 106 15.19 10.05 6.53
C ARG A 106 16.14 11.22 6.80
N HIS A 107 16.78 11.78 5.77
CA HIS A 107 17.70 12.91 5.92
C HIS A 107 17.06 14.25 5.58
N ASP A 108 15.82 14.26 5.07
CA ASP A 108 15.04 15.47 4.84
C ASP A 108 13.67 15.33 5.53
N ALA A 109 13.41 16.17 6.53
CA ALA A 109 12.22 16.06 7.36
C ALA A 109 10.91 16.16 6.55
N LEU A 110 10.87 17.00 5.51
CA LEU A 110 9.66 17.13 4.70
C LEU A 110 9.43 15.89 3.85
N LEU A 111 10.48 15.39 3.19
CA LEU A 111 10.39 14.16 2.41
C LEU A 111 10.04 12.96 3.29
N LEU A 112 10.61 12.86 4.49
CA LEU A 112 10.25 11.82 5.45
C LEU A 112 8.78 11.95 5.85
N GLY A 113 8.29 13.16 6.13
CA GLY A 113 6.88 13.41 6.43
C GLY A 113 5.96 12.94 5.31
N PHE A 114 6.28 13.24 4.04
CA PHE A 114 5.54 12.72 2.90
C PHE A 114 5.59 11.19 2.81
N GLY A 115 6.75 10.58 3.02
CA GLY A 115 6.90 9.13 3.01
C GLY A 115 6.05 8.44 4.08
N ILE A 116 6.05 8.97 5.30
CA ILE A 116 5.21 8.45 6.40
C ILE A 116 3.73 8.66 6.07
N ALA A 117 3.37 9.82 5.53
CA ALA A 117 2.01 10.10 5.11
C ALA A 117 1.54 9.10 4.05
N ILE A 118 2.35 8.80 3.02
CA ILE A 118 2.03 7.80 1.98
C ILE A 118 1.73 6.44 2.65
N VAL A 119 2.57 6.00 3.59
CA VAL A 119 2.31 4.75 4.31
C VAL A 119 0.99 4.80 5.08
N ALA A 120 0.74 5.90 5.80
CA ALA A 120 -0.44 6.04 6.65
C ALA A 120 -1.76 6.17 5.88
N VAL A 121 -1.76 6.82 4.71
CA VAL A 121 -3.01 7.18 4.00
C VAL A 121 -3.20 6.46 2.66
N VAL A 122 -2.16 5.82 2.13
CA VAL A 122 -2.23 5.00 0.91
C VAL A 122 -2.09 3.54 1.28
N TYR A 123 -0.99 3.14 1.93
CA TYR A 123 -0.70 1.71 2.15
C TYR A 123 -1.60 1.07 3.21
N LEU A 124 -1.61 1.58 4.45
CA LEU A 124 -2.41 0.98 5.53
C LEU A 124 -3.92 0.92 5.20
N PRO A 125 -4.53 1.92 4.56
CA PRO A 125 -5.95 1.84 4.23
C PRO A 125 -6.30 0.88 3.09
N THR A 126 -5.32 0.36 2.35
CA THR A 126 -5.58 -0.54 1.21
C THR A 126 -5.03 -1.95 1.39
N TRP A 127 -4.23 -2.19 2.43
CA TRP A 127 -3.47 -3.43 2.56
C TRP A 127 -4.22 -4.59 3.22
N PHE A 128 -5.46 -4.42 3.70
CA PHE A 128 -6.27 -5.56 4.16
C PHE A 128 -6.53 -6.54 3.04
N PHE A 129 -6.79 -6.01 1.87
CA PHE A 129 -6.73 -6.78 0.64
C PHE A 129 -5.29 -6.77 0.08
N ILE A 130 -4.37 -7.45 0.77
CA ILE A 130 -2.94 -7.44 0.43
C ILE A 130 -2.64 -8.14 -0.90
N VAL A 131 -3.47 -9.14 -1.27
CA VAL A 131 -3.31 -9.91 -2.51
C VAL A 131 -3.44 -9.04 -3.77
N GLY A 132 -4.04 -7.86 -3.64
CA GLY A 132 -4.06 -6.87 -4.71
C GLY A 132 -2.66 -6.42 -5.11
N GLU A 133 -2.36 -6.56 -6.39
CA GLU A 133 -1.05 -6.32 -7.01
C GLU A 133 -0.62 -4.85 -6.93
N TYR A 134 -1.61 -3.95 -6.79
CA TYR A 134 -1.43 -2.53 -6.57
C TYR A 134 -0.57 -2.20 -5.34
N ASN A 135 -0.60 -3.03 -4.27
CA ASN A 135 0.17 -2.77 -3.07
C ASN A 135 1.68 -2.79 -3.38
N LEU A 136 2.13 -3.78 -4.14
CA LEU A 136 3.52 -3.88 -4.58
C LEU A 136 3.86 -2.79 -5.60
N ALA A 137 2.97 -2.51 -6.56
CA ALA A 137 3.17 -1.46 -7.56
C ALA A 137 3.34 -0.07 -6.91
N PHE A 138 2.48 0.28 -5.94
CA PHE A 138 2.55 1.56 -5.20
C PHE A 138 3.83 1.66 -4.39
N ALA A 139 4.25 0.58 -3.73
CA ALA A 139 5.49 0.55 -2.98
C ALA A 139 6.73 0.68 -3.90
N ALA A 140 6.74 0.00 -5.05
CA ALA A 140 7.81 0.08 -6.04
C ALA A 140 7.95 1.49 -6.63
N VAL A 141 6.84 2.10 -7.02
CA VAL A 141 6.80 3.49 -7.53
C VAL A 141 7.29 4.47 -6.45
N THR A 142 6.83 4.31 -5.20
CA THR A 142 7.28 5.15 -4.08
C THR A 142 8.78 5.02 -3.83
N ALA A 143 9.30 3.79 -3.83
CA ALA A 143 10.73 3.52 -3.67
C ALA A 143 11.55 4.11 -4.81
N ALA A 144 11.12 3.95 -6.07
CA ALA A 144 11.79 4.50 -7.24
C ALA A 144 11.89 6.03 -7.18
N VAL A 145 10.78 6.72 -6.85
CA VAL A 145 10.78 8.18 -6.67
C VAL A 145 11.68 8.58 -5.50
N ALA A 146 11.59 7.91 -4.35
CA ALA A 146 12.42 8.22 -3.19
C ALA A 146 13.93 8.09 -3.50
N ILE A 147 14.34 7.04 -4.21
CA ILE A 147 15.72 6.87 -4.68
C ILE A 147 16.08 7.99 -5.66
N ALA A 148 15.24 8.27 -6.66
CA ALA A 148 15.50 9.26 -7.69
C ALA A 148 15.68 10.69 -7.12
N LEU A 149 14.88 11.05 -6.12
CA LEU A 149 14.96 12.35 -5.45
C LEU A 149 16.20 12.49 -4.55
N THR A 150 16.79 11.37 -4.12
CA THR A 150 17.90 11.34 -3.13
C THR A 150 19.20 10.72 -3.66
N LEU A 151 19.30 10.50 -4.97
CA LEU A 151 20.42 9.82 -5.64
C LEU A 151 21.80 10.29 -5.15
N ARG A 152 22.64 9.29 -4.81
CA ARG A 152 24.00 9.49 -4.29
C ARG A 152 25.00 9.92 -5.38
N PRO A 153 26.18 10.47 -4.99
CA PRO A 153 27.21 10.91 -5.96
C PRO A 153 27.76 9.79 -6.87
N ARG A 154 27.75 8.53 -6.42
CA ARG A 154 28.07 7.34 -7.23
C ARG A 154 26.81 6.47 -7.37
N PRO A 155 25.98 6.71 -8.40
CA PRO A 155 24.60 6.25 -8.40
C PRO A 155 24.35 4.89 -9.05
N VAL A 156 25.37 4.11 -9.44
CA VAL A 156 25.16 2.86 -10.21
C VAL A 156 24.25 1.88 -9.47
N GLY A 157 24.45 1.68 -8.15
CA GLY A 157 23.57 0.81 -7.35
C GLY A 157 22.13 1.35 -7.22
N ASP A 158 21.98 2.66 -7.02
CA ASP A 158 20.66 3.32 -6.99
C ASP A 158 19.96 3.18 -8.36
N ALA A 159 20.70 3.30 -9.46
CA ALA A 159 20.22 3.16 -10.83
C ALA A 159 19.83 1.72 -11.17
N ALA A 160 20.63 0.73 -10.73
CA ALA A 160 20.31 -0.69 -10.87
C ALA A 160 19.02 -1.05 -10.11
N ALA A 161 18.86 -0.54 -8.89
CA ALA A 161 17.62 -0.72 -8.12
C ALA A 161 16.41 -0.13 -8.86
N ILE A 162 16.51 1.09 -9.38
CA ILE A 162 15.44 1.71 -10.18
C ILE A 162 15.15 0.90 -11.45
N CYS A 163 16.18 0.38 -12.12
CA CYS A 163 16.02 -0.49 -13.29
C CYS A 163 15.22 -1.75 -12.95
N LEU A 164 15.58 -2.45 -11.86
CA LEU A 164 14.86 -3.63 -11.39
C LEU A 164 13.39 -3.31 -11.03
N LEU A 165 13.16 -2.20 -10.33
CA LEU A 165 11.80 -1.73 -10.02
C LEU A 165 11.00 -1.42 -11.29
N GLY A 166 11.64 -0.84 -12.31
CA GLY A 166 11.04 -0.59 -13.62
C GLY A 166 10.62 -1.88 -14.32
N VAL A 167 11.46 -2.92 -14.31
CA VAL A 167 11.16 -4.24 -14.90
C VAL A 167 10.00 -4.91 -14.18
N VAL A 168 10.01 -4.93 -12.85
CA VAL A 168 8.90 -5.48 -12.05
C VAL A 168 7.60 -4.73 -12.34
N SER A 169 7.66 -3.42 -12.56
CA SER A 169 6.49 -2.57 -12.80
C SER A 169 5.88 -2.68 -14.20
N VAL A 170 6.48 -3.44 -15.13
CA VAL A 170 5.95 -3.58 -16.50
C VAL A 170 4.60 -4.31 -16.51
N ARG A 171 4.47 -5.37 -15.71
CA ARG A 171 3.23 -6.18 -15.61
C ARG A 171 2.79 -6.24 -14.15
N SER A 172 2.47 -5.08 -13.58
CA SER A 172 2.13 -4.97 -12.16
C SER A 172 0.67 -4.58 -11.94
N TYR A 173 0.22 -3.43 -12.46
CA TYR A 173 -1.10 -2.91 -12.16
C TYR A 173 -1.54 -1.80 -13.12
N GLU A 174 -2.86 -1.57 -13.26
CA GLU A 174 -3.41 -0.60 -14.21
C GLU A 174 -3.09 0.86 -13.84
N ALA A 175 -2.87 1.15 -12.56
CA ALA A 175 -2.45 2.49 -12.11
C ALA A 175 -1.12 2.94 -12.73
N MET A 176 -0.33 2.01 -13.27
CA MET A 176 0.87 2.33 -14.04
C MET A 176 0.57 3.23 -15.25
N LEU A 177 -0.68 3.26 -15.73
CA LEU A 177 -1.13 4.18 -16.78
C LEU A 177 -0.77 5.64 -16.47
N TYR A 178 -0.89 6.08 -15.21
CA TYR A 178 -0.54 7.44 -14.79
C TYR A 178 0.67 7.50 -13.85
N LEU A 179 0.94 6.46 -13.07
CA LEU A 179 2.13 6.40 -12.21
C LEU A 179 3.41 6.18 -13.03
N GLY A 180 3.35 5.36 -14.09
CA GLY A 180 4.48 5.08 -14.97
C GLY A 180 5.06 6.34 -15.62
N PRO A 181 4.24 7.16 -16.31
CA PRO A 181 4.70 8.42 -16.90
C PRO A 181 5.21 9.40 -15.85
N LEU A 182 4.59 9.47 -14.66
CA LEU A 182 5.06 10.32 -13.57
C LEU A 182 6.47 9.93 -13.12
N VAL A 183 6.71 8.63 -12.85
CA VAL A 183 8.05 8.15 -12.45
C VAL A 183 9.05 8.37 -13.57
N ALA A 184 8.70 8.04 -14.81
CA ALA A 184 9.57 8.27 -15.97
C ALA A 184 9.96 9.76 -16.11
N ALA A 185 9.02 10.69 -15.89
CA ALA A 185 9.31 12.12 -15.90
C ALA A 185 10.30 12.54 -14.79
N VAL A 186 10.13 12.01 -13.57
CA VAL A 186 11.09 12.22 -12.46
C VAL A 186 12.47 11.69 -12.84
N LEU A 187 12.55 10.50 -13.43
CA LEU A 187 13.81 9.89 -13.84
C LEU A 187 14.48 10.69 -14.97
N VAL A 188 13.74 11.12 -15.99
CA VAL A 188 14.26 11.96 -17.09
C VAL A 188 14.75 13.30 -16.58
N TRP A 189 14.02 13.94 -15.66
CA TRP A 189 14.50 15.16 -15.00
C TRP A 189 15.83 14.93 -14.28
N ARG A 190 15.99 13.76 -13.66
CA ARG A 190 17.20 13.41 -12.94
C ARG A 190 18.37 13.05 -13.84
N LEU A 191 18.13 12.38 -14.98
CA LEU A 191 19.16 12.02 -15.97
C LEU A 191 20.01 13.23 -16.39
N ARG A 192 19.40 14.43 -16.44
CA ARG A 192 20.08 15.69 -16.78
C ARG A 192 21.22 16.08 -15.82
N ARG A 193 21.35 15.41 -14.68
CA ARG A 193 22.32 15.71 -13.61
C ARG A 193 23.27 14.54 -13.33
N ILE A 194 23.26 13.49 -14.15
CA ILE A 194 24.08 12.29 -13.95
C ILE A 194 25.16 12.21 -15.02
N GLU A 195 26.42 12.26 -14.61
CA GLU A 195 27.57 12.19 -15.51
C GLU A 195 27.94 10.73 -15.86
N ASP A 196 27.85 9.83 -14.88
CA ASP A 196 28.18 8.41 -15.02
C ASP A 196 27.36 7.72 -16.12
N ARG A 197 28.04 7.12 -17.10
CA ARG A 197 27.41 6.52 -18.28
C ARG A 197 26.55 5.30 -17.93
N MET A 198 27.03 4.44 -17.03
CA MET A 198 26.35 3.20 -16.66
C MET A 198 25.08 3.52 -15.87
N ALA A 199 25.17 4.38 -14.86
CA ALA A 199 24.01 4.81 -14.09
C ALA A 199 22.97 5.50 -14.97
N ARG A 200 23.41 6.33 -15.94
CA ARG A 200 22.51 6.97 -16.89
C ARG A 200 21.80 5.97 -17.80
N PHE A 201 22.51 4.94 -18.27
CA PHE A 201 21.93 3.84 -19.05
C PHE A 201 20.89 3.05 -18.25
N LEU A 202 21.22 2.63 -17.02
CA LEU A 202 20.32 1.89 -16.13
C LEU A 202 19.08 2.71 -15.76
N LEU A 203 19.23 4.00 -15.48
CA LEU A 203 18.10 4.90 -15.23
C LEU A 203 17.21 5.08 -16.47
N ALA A 204 17.79 5.11 -17.66
CA ALA A 204 17.03 5.16 -18.91
C ALA A 204 16.22 3.88 -19.13
N ILE A 205 16.81 2.70 -18.89
CA ILE A 205 16.07 1.43 -18.93
C ILE A 205 14.96 1.43 -17.89
N GLY A 206 15.23 1.88 -16.66
CA GLY A 206 14.21 2.02 -15.62
C GLY A 206 13.04 2.90 -16.06
N ALA A 207 13.32 4.07 -16.65
CA ALA A 207 12.30 4.96 -17.19
C ALA A 207 11.48 4.30 -18.31
N LEU A 208 12.14 3.57 -19.22
CA LEU A 208 11.45 2.78 -20.25
C LEU A 208 10.59 1.67 -19.66
N GLY A 209 11.04 0.99 -18.59
CA GLY A 209 10.26 -0.02 -17.88
C GLY A 209 8.97 0.56 -17.28
N PHE A 210 9.06 1.73 -16.64
CA PHE A 210 7.87 2.43 -16.12
C PHE A 210 6.91 2.88 -17.22
N LEU A 211 7.42 3.34 -18.38
CA LEU A 211 6.58 3.66 -19.54
C LEU A 211 5.95 2.40 -20.17
N ALA A 212 6.69 1.30 -20.24
CA ALA A 212 6.15 0.02 -20.70
C ALA A 212 5.02 -0.47 -19.78
N GLY A 213 5.17 -0.30 -18.46
CA GLY A 213 4.08 -0.53 -17.50
C GLY A 213 2.85 0.33 -17.76
N ALA A 214 3.04 1.58 -18.16
CA ALA A 214 1.93 2.47 -18.55
C ALA A 214 1.19 1.95 -19.79
N VAL A 215 1.92 1.44 -20.78
CA VAL A 215 1.35 0.86 -22.00
C VAL A 215 0.58 -0.42 -21.67
N VAL A 216 1.16 -1.34 -20.88
CA VAL A 216 0.48 -2.59 -20.46
C VAL A 216 -0.76 -2.28 -19.63
N GLY A 217 -0.66 -1.37 -18.65
CA GLY A 217 -1.80 -0.94 -17.85
C GLY A 217 -2.90 -0.29 -18.70
N GLY A 218 -2.53 0.56 -19.65
CA GLY A 218 -3.47 1.17 -20.59
C GLY A 218 -4.17 0.16 -21.50
N ALA A 219 -3.42 -0.78 -22.06
CA ALA A 219 -3.97 -1.85 -22.89
C ALA A 219 -4.98 -2.70 -22.12
N THR A 220 -4.68 -3.01 -20.85
CA THR A 220 -5.58 -3.74 -19.95
C THR A 220 -6.88 -2.96 -19.71
N VAL A 221 -6.78 -1.65 -19.43
CA VAL A 221 -7.97 -0.80 -19.25
C VAL A 221 -8.84 -0.79 -20.51
N VAL A 222 -8.24 -0.73 -21.70
CA VAL A 222 -8.96 -0.76 -22.99
C VAL A 222 -9.62 -2.11 -23.21
N GLU A 223 -8.89 -3.21 -23.06
CA GLU A 223 -9.38 -4.58 -23.27
C GLU A 223 -10.59 -4.89 -22.39
N TYR A 224 -10.52 -4.50 -21.11
CA TYR A 224 -11.56 -4.81 -20.13
C TYR A 224 -12.62 -3.73 -19.99
N TRP A 225 -12.57 -2.65 -20.77
CA TRP A 225 -13.44 -1.47 -20.58
C TRP A 225 -14.94 -1.79 -20.58
N THR A 226 -15.35 -2.78 -21.38
CA THR A 226 -16.74 -3.22 -21.54
C THR A 226 -17.04 -4.52 -20.80
N HIS A 227 -16.07 -5.14 -20.15
CA HIS A 227 -16.27 -6.41 -19.45
C HIS A 227 -17.25 -6.21 -18.27
N PRO A 228 -18.27 -7.07 -18.06
CA PRO A 228 -19.31 -6.84 -17.04
C PRO A 228 -18.75 -6.62 -15.63
N HIS A 229 -17.72 -7.39 -15.27
CA HIS A 229 -17.00 -7.20 -14.01
C HIS A 229 -16.40 -5.79 -13.87
N PHE A 230 -15.76 -5.27 -14.93
CA PHE A 230 -15.15 -3.94 -14.92
C PHE A 230 -16.17 -2.81 -14.93
N VAL A 231 -17.33 -2.99 -15.58
CA VAL A 231 -18.44 -2.04 -15.49
C VAL A 231 -18.91 -1.89 -14.04
N LYS A 232 -19.06 -3.01 -13.33
CA LYS A 232 -19.39 -3.02 -11.90
C LYS A 232 -18.31 -2.31 -11.07
N VAL A 233 -17.04 -2.71 -11.22
CA VAL A 233 -15.91 -2.09 -10.50
C VAL A 233 -15.80 -0.58 -10.76
N ARG A 234 -16.05 -0.14 -12.00
CA ARG A 234 -16.05 1.28 -12.38
C ARG A 234 -17.21 2.03 -11.72
N SER A 235 -18.41 1.44 -11.67
CA SER A 235 -19.56 2.07 -11.01
C SER A 235 -19.34 2.27 -9.51
N THR A 236 -18.55 1.39 -8.88
CA THR A 236 -18.21 1.47 -7.45
C THR A 236 -16.89 2.21 -7.18
N ALA A 237 -16.24 2.79 -8.20
CA ALA A 237 -14.93 3.43 -8.03
C ALA A 237 -14.98 4.70 -7.17
N LEU A 238 -16.14 5.34 -7.08
CA LEU A 238 -16.36 6.51 -6.23
C LEU A 238 -16.77 6.13 -4.80
N ASP A 239 -16.97 4.84 -4.51
CA ASP A 239 -17.35 4.36 -3.17
C ASP A 239 -16.16 4.25 -2.21
N PHE A 240 -15.00 4.81 -2.57
CA PHE A 240 -13.82 4.85 -1.71
C PHE A 240 -14.09 5.49 -0.34
N TRP A 241 -15.11 6.34 -0.22
CA TRP A 241 -15.52 6.98 1.02
C TRP A 241 -16.05 5.98 2.07
N GLN A 242 -16.50 4.80 1.65
CA GLN A 242 -16.90 3.72 2.56
C GLN A 242 -15.73 3.19 3.39
N ASN A 243 -14.50 3.37 2.92
CA ASN A 243 -13.32 3.07 3.70
C ASN A 243 -12.98 4.24 4.61
N LEU A 244 -13.49 4.22 5.85
CA LEU A 244 -13.22 5.26 6.84
C LEU A 244 -11.72 5.39 7.15
N GLN A 245 -10.95 4.30 7.06
CA GLN A 245 -9.49 4.33 7.25
C GLN A 245 -8.77 5.13 6.16
N PHE A 246 -9.39 5.28 4.99
CA PHE A 246 -8.91 6.12 3.90
C PHE A 246 -9.52 7.52 3.97
N ALA A 247 -10.85 7.63 4.07
CA ALA A 247 -11.58 8.88 3.97
C ALA A 247 -11.21 9.89 5.08
N ILE A 248 -11.13 9.45 6.34
CA ILE A 248 -10.83 10.31 7.49
C ILE A 248 -9.46 11.00 7.36
N PRO A 249 -8.34 10.27 7.19
CA PRO A 249 -7.03 10.91 7.08
C PRO A 249 -6.89 11.72 5.79
N VAL A 250 -7.49 11.28 4.68
CA VAL A 250 -7.45 12.03 3.41
C VAL A 250 -8.19 13.36 3.52
N ALA A 251 -9.37 13.38 4.14
CA ALA A 251 -10.11 14.62 4.38
C ALA A 251 -9.30 15.61 5.24
N ALA A 252 -8.64 15.11 6.28
CA ALA A 252 -7.80 15.93 7.16
C ALA A 252 -6.56 16.49 6.43
N LEU A 253 -5.89 15.66 5.63
CA LEU A 253 -4.77 16.09 4.79
C LEU A 253 -5.19 17.10 3.73
N ALA A 254 -6.33 16.87 3.06
CA ALA A 254 -6.88 17.79 2.07
C ALA A 254 -7.24 19.14 2.70
N ALA A 255 -7.90 19.14 3.86
CA ALA A 255 -8.20 20.37 4.61
C ALA A 255 -6.91 21.11 4.98
N CYS A 256 -5.91 20.40 5.53
CA CYS A 256 -4.61 20.99 5.85
C CYS A 256 -3.92 21.57 4.62
N ALA A 257 -3.93 20.84 3.49
CA ALA A 257 -3.30 21.28 2.25
C ALA A 257 -3.98 22.53 1.68
N LEU A 258 -5.32 22.53 1.56
CA LEU A 258 -6.09 23.66 1.03
C LEU A 258 -5.93 24.92 1.88
N ILE A 259 -6.04 24.79 3.22
CA ILE A 259 -5.84 25.93 4.13
C ILE A 259 -4.40 26.44 4.05
N SER A 260 -3.42 25.54 3.95
CA SER A 260 -2.00 25.92 3.86
C SER A 260 -1.63 26.58 2.53
N LEU A 261 -2.30 26.20 1.43
CA LEU A 261 -2.15 26.87 0.14
C LEU A 261 -2.72 28.29 0.19
N ALA A 262 -3.89 28.47 0.80
CA ALA A 262 -4.52 29.79 0.96
C ALA A 262 -3.82 30.67 2.00
N ARG A 263 -3.30 30.08 3.09
CA ARG A 263 -2.70 30.79 4.22
C ARG A 263 -1.45 30.05 4.73
N PRO A 264 -0.28 30.16 4.07
CA PRO A 264 0.92 29.40 4.44
C PRO A 264 1.36 29.57 5.89
N ARG A 265 1.19 30.77 6.47
CA ARG A 265 1.51 31.05 7.88
C ARG A 265 0.70 30.21 8.87
N TRP A 266 -0.45 29.67 8.48
CA TRP A 266 -1.28 28.78 9.31
C TRP A 266 -0.51 27.53 9.76
N LEU A 267 0.42 27.03 8.93
CA LEU A 267 1.29 25.89 9.24
C LEU A 267 2.15 26.10 10.49
N GLN A 268 2.43 27.36 10.85
CA GLN A 268 3.23 27.70 12.02
C GLN A 268 2.41 27.64 13.32
N GLY A 269 1.08 27.75 13.21
CA GLY A 269 0.15 27.72 14.33
C GLY A 269 -0.28 26.32 14.76
N ARG A 270 -1.20 26.24 15.73
CA ARG A 270 -1.73 24.97 16.26
C ARG A 270 -2.78 24.32 15.35
N GLY A 271 -3.27 25.04 14.35
CA GLY A 271 -4.33 24.60 13.43
C GLY A 271 -4.10 23.22 12.80
N PRO A 272 -2.96 22.97 12.11
CA PRO A 272 -2.70 21.67 11.49
C PRO A 272 -2.71 20.51 12.50
N VAL A 273 -2.19 20.74 13.71
CA VAL A 273 -2.14 19.73 14.77
C VAL A 273 -3.54 19.42 15.27
N PHE A 274 -4.40 20.44 15.42
CA PHE A 274 -5.78 20.24 15.84
C PHE A 274 -6.58 19.48 14.78
N THR A 275 -6.50 19.90 13.50
CA THR A 275 -7.19 19.24 12.39
C THR A 275 -6.79 17.78 12.27
N MET A 276 -5.48 17.49 12.29
CA MET A 276 -5.00 16.12 12.26
C MET A 276 -5.31 15.38 13.56
N GLY A 277 -5.28 16.04 14.71
CA GLY A 277 -5.63 15.49 16.02
C GLY A 277 -7.05 14.92 16.06
N LEU A 278 -8.00 15.69 15.53
CA LEU A 278 -9.39 15.24 15.39
C LEU A 278 -9.50 14.02 14.47
N ALA A 279 -8.79 14.02 13.34
CA ALA A 279 -8.77 12.89 12.42
C ALA A 279 -8.14 11.64 13.04
N MET A 280 -7.06 11.80 13.80
CA MET A 280 -6.40 10.70 14.52
C MET A 280 -7.32 10.10 15.59
N ALA A 281 -8.03 10.94 16.36
CA ALA A 281 -9.01 10.49 17.33
C ALA A 281 -10.17 9.75 16.64
N ALA A 282 -10.74 10.34 15.58
CA ALA A 282 -11.81 9.71 14.81
C ALA A 282 -11.37 8.35 14.25
N LEU A 283 -10.17 8.28 13.63
CA LEU A 283 -9.60 7.06 13.07
C LEU A 283 -9.38 5.98 14.13
N ALA A 284 -8.80 6.34 15.28
CA ALA A 284 -8.57 5.41 16.39
C ALA A 284 -9.88 4.89 16.99
N LEU A 285 -10.95 5.68 16.96
CA LEU A 285 -12.27 5.29 17.48
C LEU A 285 -13.10 4.46 16.48
N THR A 286 -12.69 4.37 15.21
CA THR A 286 -13.47 3.64 14.17
C THR A 286 -13.83 2.19 14.53
N PRO A 287 -13.01 1.38 15.25
CA PRO A 287 -13.44 0.04 15.65
C PRO A 287 -14.68 0.03 16.57
N TRP A 288 -14.88 1.11 17.33
CA TRP A 288 -15.98 1.23 18.29
C TRP A 288 -17.21 1.95 17.74
N TYR A 289 -17.13 2.55 16.55
CA TYR A 289 -18.28 3.25 15.95
C TYR A 289 -19.50 2.34 15.79
N ARG A 290 -19.28 1.05 15.56
CA ARG A 290 -20.32 0.03 15.52
C ARG A 290 -21.19 -0.02 16.79
N LEU A 291 -20.64 0.32 17.96
CA LEU A 291 -21.41 0.37 19.21
C LEU A 291 -22.47 1.48 19.19
N LEU A 292 -22.29 2.50 18.34
CA LEU A 292 -23.17 3.64 18.18
C LEU A 292 -24.13 3.45 17.00
N ASP A 293 -23.65 2.88 15.90
CA ASP A 293 -24.45 2.59 14.71
C ASP A 293 -24.00 1.23 14.11
N PRO A 294 -24.88 0.21 14.10
CA PRO A 294 -24.58 -1.11 13.52
C PRO A 294 -24.08 -1.08 12.07
N ASP A 295 -24.44 -0.05 11.30
CA ASP A 295 -24.05 0.11 9.89
C ASP A 295 -22.70 0.86 9.73
N SER A 296 -22.19 1.47 10.82
CA SER A 296 -20.91 2.19 10.85
C SER A 296 -19.75 1.22 11.10
N ILE A 297 -19.27 0.59 10.03
CA ILE A 297 -18.35 -0.55 10.11
C ILE A 297 -17.03 -0.30 9.39
N LEU A 298 -15.96 -0.81 9.99
CA LEU A 298 -14.74 -1.13 9.27
C LEU A 298 -15.05 -2.26 8.30
N TYR A 299 -15.34 -1.92 7.04
CA TYR A 299 -15.70 -2.89 6.00
C TYR A 299 -14.44 -3.26 5.20
N PRO A 300 -13.84 -4.45 5.41
CA PRO A 300 -12.58 -4.82 4.77
C PRO A 300 -12.60 -4.74 3.23
N PRO A 301 -13.67 -5.15 2.53
CA PRO A 301 -13.76 -4.97 1.08
C PRO A 301 -13.70 -3.50 0.61
N ALA A 302 -14.07 -2.53 1.45
CA ALA A 302 -13.91 -1.11 1.10
C ALA A 302 -12.43 -0.72 0.90
N GLN A 303 -11.48 -1.46 1.49
CA GLN A 303 -10.05 -1.24 1.24
C GLN A 303 -9.65 -1.52 -0.21
N TYR A 304 -10.28 -2.53 -0.84
CA TYR A 304 -10.12 -2.76 -2.27
C TYR A 304 -10.72 -1.61 -3.07
N LEU A 305 -11.92 -1.13 -2.74
CA LEU A 305 -12.56 -0.01 -3.45
C LEU A 305 -11.71 1.27 -3.38
N ALA A 306 -11.10 1.54 -2.23
CA ALA A 306 -10.26 2.72 -2.01
C ALA A 306 -8.98 2.75 -2.86
N ARG A 307 -8.50 1.60 -3.38
CA ARG A 307 -7.21 1.49 -4.10
C ARG A 307 -7.08 2.47 -5.27
N GLN A 308 -8.17 2.77 -5.98
CA GLN A 308 -8.15 3.66 -7.15
C GLN A 308 -7.90 5.11 -6.70
N ALA A 309 -8.66 5.59 -5.72
CA ALA A 309 -8.46 6.91 -5.13
C ALA A 309 -7.10 7.01 -4.43
N ALA A 310 -6.65 5.95 -3.76
CA ALA A 310 -5.35 5.87 -3.12
C ALA A 310 -4.20 6.00 -4.12
N GLY A 311 -4.32 5.39 -5.31
CA GLY A 311 -3.35 5.54 -6.38
C GLY A 311 -3.26 6.97 -6.93
N VAL A 312 -4.40 7.66 -7.09
CA VAL A 312 -4.42 9.08 -7.52
C VAL A 312 -3.79 9.97 -6.44
N LEU A 313 -4.13 9.74 -5.17
CA LEU A 313 -3.52 10.43 -4.04
C LEU A 313 -2.01 10.21 -4.00
N LEU A 314 -1.55 8.98 -4.22
CA LEU A 314 -0.14 8.65 -4.30
C LEU A 314 0.55 9.48 -5.39
N ALA A 315 -0.03 9.54 -6.61
CA ALA A 315 0.52 10.35 -7.69
C ALA A 315 0.67 11.83 -7.29
N ALA A 316 -0.35 12.40 -6.64
CA ALA A 316 -0.32 13.78 -6.17
C ALA A 316 0.78 14.00 -5.11
N MET A 317 0.95 13.08 -4.17
CA MET A 317 1.99 13.15 -3.13
C MET A 317 3.40 13.02 -3.72
N LEU A 318 3.61 12.09 -4.65
CA LEU A 318 4.91 11.92 -5.33
C LEU A 318 5.26 13.12 -6.21
N LEU A 319 4.27 13.70 -6.90
CA LEU A 319 4.43 14.95 -7.63
C LEU A 319 4.80 16.10 -6.68
N ALA A 320 4.15 16.22 -5.52
CA ALA A 320 4.49 17.22 -4.52
C ALA A 320 5.92 17.06 -3.98
N MET A 321 6.35 15.82 -3.72
CA MET A 321 7.75 15.52 -3.34
C MET A 321 8.72 15.94 -4.44
N TRP A 322 8.41 15.63 -5.70
CA TRP A 322 9.25 16.01 -6.83
C TRP A 322 9.34 17.53 -7.00
N ILE A 323 8.21 18.24 -6.99
CA ILE A 323 8.16 19.71 -7.04
C ILE A 323 8.97 20.31 -5.90
N HIS A 324 8.84 19.76 -4.68
CA HIS A 324 9.59 20.22 -3.52
C HIS A 324 11.11 20.17 -3.75
N VAL A 325 11.63 19.06 -4.28
CA VAL A 325 13.07 18.89 -4.55
C VAL A 325 13.51 19.69 -5.77
N ALA A 326 12.72 19.68 -6.85
CA ALA A 326 13.09 20.32 -8.11
C ALA A 326 13.11 21.85 -8.00
N TRP A 327 12.18 22.43 -7.23
CA TRP A 327 11.99 23.89 -7.12
C TRP A 327 12.27 24.42 -5.70
N ARG A 328 13.08 23.70 -4.92
CA ARG A 328 13.48 24.11 -3.57
C ARG A 328 14.01 25.54 -3.57
N GLY A 329 13.41 26.40 -2.75
CA GLY A 329 13.81 27.80 -2.60
C GLY A 329 13.29 28.77 -3.69
N ARG A 330 12.58 28.28 -4.72
CA ARG A 330 12.02 29.14 -5.79
C ARG A 330 10.56 29.52 -5.60
N VAL A 331 9.82 28.79 -4.76
CA VAL A 331 8.37 28.96 -4.58
C VAL A 331 8.07 29.35 -3.13
N ARG A 332 7.40 30.50 -2.94
CA ARG A 332 7.12 31.09 -1.61
C ARG A 332 6.36 30.14 -0.65
N PRO A 333 5.30 29.42 -1.06
CA PRO A 333 4.65 28.40 -0.22
C PRO A 333 5.63 27.35 0.33
N LEU A 334 6.58 26.88 -0.48
CA LEU A 334 7.56 25.86 -0.09
C LEU A 334 8.54 26.38 0.97
N ALA A 335 8.78 27.69 1.03
CA ALA A 335 9.66 28.29 2.03
C ALA A 335 9.10 28.14 3.45
N THR A 336 7.76 28.20 3.62
CA THR A 336 7.13 28.02 4.95
C THR A 336 7.21 26.56 5.42
N LEU A 337 7.02 25.61 4.50
CA LEU A 337 7.21 24.18 4.80
C LEU A 337 8.64 23.87 5.23
N ALA A 338 9.62 24.54 4.62
CA ALA A 338 11.04 24.34 4.91
C ALA A 338 11.48 24.88 6.30
N LEU A 339 10.62 25.60 7.02
CA LEU A 339 10.93 26.07 8.37
C LEU A 339 11.12 24.86 9.31
N PRO A 340 12.24 24.78 10.08
CA PRO A 340 12.54 23.61 10.90
C PRO A 340 11.44 23.22 11.90
N ALA A 341 10.76 24.21 12.48
CA ALA A 341 9.65 23.99 13.41
C ALA A 341 8.43 23.37 12.72
N VAL A 342 8.12 23.82 11.50
CA VAL A 342 7.00 23.31 10.70
C VAL A 342 7.31 21.89 10.21
N SER A 343 8.49 21.66 9.64
CA SER A 343 8.85 20.34 9.12
C SER A 343 8.91 19.28 10.22
N ARG A 344 9.44 19.60 11.41
CA ARG A 344 9.44 18.67 12.56
C ARG A 344 8.03 18.34 13.04
N ARG A 345 7.15 19.34 13.10
CA ARG A 345 5.75 19.16 13.48
C ARG A 345 5.02 18.27 12.49
N LEU A 346 5.22 18.48 11.19
CA LEU A 346 4.64 17.63 10.15
C LEU A 346 5.10 16.19 10.29
N VAL A 347 6.40 15.93 10.47
CA VAL A 347 6.90 14.57 10.73
C VAL A 347 6.24 13.96 11.95
N LEU A 348 6.21 14.68 13.07
CA LEU A 348 5.54 14.20 14.29
C LEU A 348 4.07 13.87 14.03
N THR A 349 3.33 14.77 13.40
CA THR A 349 1.91 14.58 13.11
C THR A 349 1.68 13.39 12.18
N MET A 350 2.51 13.19 11.15
CA MET A 350 2.40 12.02 10.27
C MET A 350 2.75 10.72 10.99
N THR A 351 3.75 10.74 11.89
CA THR A 351 4.09 9.58 12.72
C THR A 351 2.93 9.20 13.64
N VAL A 352 2.31 10.17 14.33
CA VAL A 352 1.16 9.90 15.20
C VAL A 352 -0.05 9.47 14.37
N LEU A 353 -0.24 10.01 13.16
CA LEU A 353 -1.28 9.55 12.24
C LEU A 353 -1.10 8.07 11.89
N MET A 354 0.13 7.66 11.60
CA MET A 354 0.44 6.26 11.32
C MET A 354 0.14 5.35 12.51
N LEU A 355 0.45 5.80 13.74
CA LEU A 355 0.07 5.06 14.96
C LEU A 355 -1.46 4.94 15.09
N ALA A 356 -2.19 6.03 14.85
CA ALA A 356 -3.66 6.02 14.89
C ALA A 356 -4.27 5.13 13.79
N ALA A 357 -3.67 5.10 12.59
CA ALA A 357 -4.08 4.25 11.48
C ALA A 357 -3.85 2.75 11.73
N ALA A 358 -2.90 2.40 12.61
CA ALA A 358 -2.68 1.01 13.01
C ALA A 358 -3.78 0.45 13.91
N VAL A 359 -4.51 1.30 14.65
CA VAL A 359 -5.58 0.86 15.57
C VAL A 359 -6.69 0.07 14.85
N PRO A 360 -7.33 0.63 13.79
CA PRO A 360 -8.35 -0.13 13.06
C PRO A 360 -7.79 -1.31 12.27
N ASP A 361 -6.50 -1.27 11.91
CA ASP A 361 -5.84 -2.42 11.30
C ASP A 361 -5.75 -3.61 12.28
N LEU A 362 -5.26 -3.36 13.49
CA LEU A 362 -5.16 -4.37 14.54
C LEU A 362 -6.52 -4.97 14.88
N ALA A 363 -7.55 -4.13 14.99
CA ALA A 363 -8.92 -4.58 15.25
C ALA A 363 -9.45 -5.48 14.13
N LEU A 364 -9.26 -5.09 12.86
CA LEU A 364 -9.68 -5.91 11.72
C LEU A 364 -8.90 -7.23 11.62
N THR A 365 -7.59 -7.22 11.89
CA THR A 365 -6.79 -8.46 11.89
C THR A 365 -7.23 -9.41 13.00
N GLN A 366 -7.58 -8.90 14.18
CA GLN A 366 -8.10 -9.74 15.25
C GLN A 366 -9.43 -10.39 14.84
N LEU A 367 -10.36 -9.61 14.29
CA LEU A 367 -11.64 -10.15 13.82
C LEU A 367 -11.46 -11.22 12.74
N TRP A 368 -10.46 -11.04 11.87
CA TRP A 368 -10.11 -12.02 10.85
C TRP A 368 -9.47 -13.29 11.43
N TRP A 369 -8.60 -13.14 12.42
CA TRP A 369 -8.02 -14.27 13.15
C TRP A 369 -9.13 -15.13 13.75
N ASP A 370 -10.06 -14.50 14.47
CA ASP A 370 -11.18 -15.18 15.10
C ASP A 370 -12.10 -15.86 14.05
N TYR A 371 -12.27 -15.24 12.88
CA TYR A 371 -13.00 -15.82 11.75
C TYR A 371 -12.31 -17.09 11.21
N LEU A 372 -10.98 -17.09 11.07
CA LEU A 372 -10.23 -18.27 10.63
C LEU A 372 -10.32 -19.42 11.65
N GLU A 373 -10.25 -19.12 12.95
CA GLU A 373 -10.42 -20.12 14.00
C GLU A 373 -11.82 -20.75 13.97
N ARG A 374 -12.87 -19.92 13.82
CA ARG A 374 -14.25 -20.42 13.67
C ARG A 374 -14.44 -21.22 12.39
N MET A 375 -13.84 -20.79 11.28
CA MET A 375 -13.88 -21.55 10.03
C MET A 375 -13.23 -22.93 10.21
N ARG A 376 -12.04 -23.00 10.82
CA ARG A 376 -11.35 -24.27 11.09
C ARG A 376 -12.21 -25.19 11.95
N ALA A 377 -12.76 -24.68 13.06
CA ALA A 377 -13.65 -25.46 13.92
C ALA A 377 -14.91 -25.98 13.18
N LEU A 378 -15.44 -25.21 12.22
CA LEU A 378 -16.56 -25.66 11.38
C LEU A 378 -16.16 -26.74 10.38
N VAL A 379 -14.97 -26.64 9.80
CA VAL A 379 -14.43 -27.67 8.88
C VAL A 379 -14.18 -28.97 9.64
N ASP A 380 -13.57 -28.88 10.83
CA ASP A 380 -13.22 -30.06 11.64
C ASP A 380 -14.45 -30.78 12.23
N SER A 381 -15.57 -30.07 12.40
CA SER A 381 -16.79 -30.61 13.03
C SER A 381 -17.85 -31.10 12.05
N ARG A 382 -17.60 -31.00 10.74
CA ARG A 382 -18.58 -31.33 9.69
C ARG A 382 -18.00 -32.32 8.71
N GLU A 383 -18.84 -33.24 8.23
CA GLU A 383 -18.49 -34.17 7.17
C GLU A 383 -19.24 -33.85 5.88
N GLY A 384 -18.58 -34.06 4.74
CA GLY A 384 -19.17 -33.91 3.42
C GLY A 384 -19.43 -32.46 3.00
N ILE A 385 -20.35 -32.28 2.05
CA ILE A 385 -20.65 -30.97 1.46
C ILE A 385 -21.63 -30.21 2.36
N VAL A 386 -21.18 -29.10 2.94
CA VAL A 386 -22.01 -28.20 3.73
C VAL A 386 -22.48 -27.01 2.87
N ARG A 387 -23.77 -26.69 2.94
CA ARG A 387 -24.30 -25.51 2.26
C ARG A 387 -23.79 -24.24 2.94
N GLY A 388 -23.07 -23.38 2.22
CA GLY A 388 -22.55 -22.13 2.78
C GLY A 388 -23.62 -21.24 3.42
N ARG A 389 -24.84 -21.24 2.86
CA ARG A 389 -26.00 -20.46 3.37
C ARG A 389 -26.50 -20.87 4.74
N THR A 390 -26.12 -22.05 5.22
CA THR A 390 -26.51 -22.55 6.55
C THR A 390 -25.41 -22.37 7.60
N LEU A 391 -24.27 -21.78 7.21
CA LEU A 391 -23.15 -21.56 8.13
C LEU A 391 -23.36 -20.27 8.95
N PRO A 392 -22.98 -20.27 10.24
CA PRO A 392 -23.01 -19.06 11.07
C PRO A 392 -22.00 -18.00 10.59
N LEU A 393 -21.13 -18.33 9.62
CA LEU A 393 -20.16 -17.40 9.03
C LEU A 393 -20.83 -16.26 8.23
N LEU A 394 -22.11 -16.41 7.89
CA LEU A 394 -22.90 -15.35 7.26
C LEU A 394 -23.53 -14.39 8.27
N ASP A 395 -23.41 -14.69 9.58
CA ASP A 395 -23.83 -13.84 10.67
C ASP A 395 -22.68 -12.94 11.14
N TRP A 396 -23.00 -11.94 11.95
CA TRP A 396 -21.99 -11.08 12.55
C TRP A 396 -21.20 -11.81 13.65
N PRO A 397 -19.90 -11.55 13.79
CA PRO A 397 -19.08 -10.59 13.03
C PRO A 397 -18.54 -11.13 11.69
N ASP A 398 -18.65 -12.44 11.44
CA ASP A 398 -17.97 -13.17 10.34
C ASP A 398 -18.40 -12.76 8.94
N LYS A 399 -19.62 -12.21 8.80
CA LYS A 399 -20.14 -11.65 7.56
C LYS A 399 -19.23 -10.58 6.93
N LEU A 400 -18.33 -9.96 7.71
CA LEU A 400 -17.30 -9.05 7.18
C LEU A 400 -16.35 -9.71 6.18
N PHE A 401 -16.11 -11.00 6.36
CA PHE A 401 -15.07 -11.77 5.69
C PHE A 401 -15.62 -12.86 4.77
N ALA A 402 -16.83 -13.33 5.04
CA ALA A 402 -17.45 -14.40 4.28
C ALA A 402 -17.77 -13.95 2.84
N GLN A 403 -17.24 -14.70 1.87
CA GLN A 403 -17.52 -14.53 0.44
C GLN A 403 -17.85 -15.91 -0.13
N GLU A 404 -19.02 -16.07 -0.72
CA GLU A 404 -19.53 -17.40 -1.12
C GLU A 404 -18.54 -18.16 -2.01
N TRP A 405 -17.78 -17.46 -2.87
CA TRP A 405 -16.80 -18.07 -3.76
C TRP A 405 -15.47 -18.43 -3.10
N SER A 406 -15.10 -17.80 -1.98
CA SER A 406 -13.84 -18.10 -1.30
C SER A 406 -13.96 -19.24 -0.29
N LEU A 407 -15.17 -19.56 0.18
CA LEU A 407 -15.41 -20.60 1.20
C LEU A 407 -14.85 -21.98 0.83
N PRO A 408 -15.00 -22.50 -0.42
CA PRO A 408 -14.43 -23.80 -0.78
C PRO A 408 -12.90 -23.81 -0.68
N ALA A 409 -12.24 -22.80 -1.25
CA ALA A 409 -10.79 -22.68 -1.22
C ALA A 409 -10.28 -22.51 0.23
N MET A 410 -10.97 -21.68 1.01
CA MET A 410 -10.67 -21.54 2.44
C MET A 410 -10.80 -22.87 3.18
N SER A 411 -11.88 -23.63 2.97
CA SER A 411 -12.08 -24.91 3.67
C SER A 411 -10.98 -25.93 3.39
N ALA A 412 -10.40 -25.92 2.18
CA ALA A 412 -9.32 -26.81 1.79
C ALA A 412 -7.96 -26.41 2.37
N ILE A 413 -7.78 -25.15 2.75
CA ILE A 413 -6.50 -24.63 3.27
C ILE A 413 -6.47 -24.66 4.80
N VAL A 414 -7.61 -24.40 5.45
CA VAL A 414 -7.66 -24.28 6.92
C VAL A 414 -7.77 -25.62 7.64
N SER A 415 -8.10 -26.70 6.92
CA SER A 415 -8.17 -28.09 7.39
C SER A 415 -6.83 -28.70 7.74
#